data_AF-A0A0F4QZR4-F1
#
_entry.id   AF-A0A0F4QZR4-F1
#
_cell.length_a   1.000
_cell.length_b   1.000
_cell.length_c   1.000
_cell.angle_alpha   90.00
_cell.angle_beta   90.00
_cell.angle_gamma   90.00
#
_symmetry.space_group_name_H-M   'P 1'
#
loop_
_entity.id
_entity.type
_entity.pdbx_description
1 polymer ?
#
loop_
_entity_poly.entity_id
_entity_poly.type
_entity_poly.pdbx_seq_one_letter_code
_entity_poly.pdbx_strand_id
1 'polypeptide(L)'
;MQKICTLPGVFLVTFLTACSDPSTIIHESSEKSESSQTSLNCVAASPCVDGEMLLWSATEKLRPESPFELYFNTQAPGVKLKAAWLEGVTMYMGKIPVFFEQKDSSLWSAQVMVGACSEPVMEWRMTVETVNRINGNEYVKNVTFTLYTTQE
;
A
#
# COMPACT_ATOMS: atom_id res chain seq x y z
N MET A 1 66.03 36.82 -21.84
CA MET A 1 67.17 35.89 -21.90
C MET A 1 66.62 34.50 -22.18
N GLN A 2 67.07 33.94 -23.29
CA GLN A 2 66.64 32.68 -23.89
C GLN A 2 67.62 31.59 -23.46
N LYS A 3 67.14 30.43 -22.99
CA LYS A 3 67.88 29.16 -23.04
C LYS A 3 66.94 28.00 -23.39
N ILE A 4 67.47 27.17 -24.27
CA ILE A 4 66.86 26.16 -25.12
C ILE A 4 67.08 24.77 -24.49
N CYS A 5 66.00 23.98 -24.46
CA CYS A 5 65.81 22.60 -24.94
C CYS A 5 66.92 21.53 -24.78
N THR A 6 66.52 20.32 -24.30
CA THR A 6 66.90 18.92 -24.68
C THR A 6 66.76 18.01 -23.45
N LEU A 7 66.21 16.80 -23.42
CA LEU A 7 65.64 15.85 -24.38
C LEU A 7 64.96 14.72 -23.53
N PRO A 8 64.61 13.56 -24.09
CA PRO A 8 63.28 13.10 -24.45
C PRO A 8 62.62 12.19 -23.39
N GLY A 9 61.32 12.33 -23.18
CA GLY A 9 60.55 11.40 -22.36
C GLY A 9 59.20 11.17 -23.03
N VAL A 10 59.14 10.18 -23.90
CA VAL A 10 57.89 9.68 -24.47
C VAL A 10 57.02 9.23 -23.30
N PHE A 11 56.04 10.06 -22.93
CA PHE A 11 54.83 9.61 -22.29
C PHE A 11 53.66 10.21 -23.04
N LEU A 12 53.09 9.37 -23.88
CA LEU A 12 51.79 9.50 -24.50
C LEU A 12 50.76 9.71 -23.40
N VAL A 13 50.45 10.97 -23.09
CA VAL A 13 49.25 11.32 -22.32
C VAL A 13 48.28 11.95 -23.29
N THR A 14 47.50 11.10 -23.95
CA THR A 14 46.20 11.46 -24.50
C THR A 14 45.38 12.09 -23.39
N PHE A 15 45.36 13.42 -23.35
CA PHE A 15 44.36 14.17 -22.59
C PHE A 15 43.00 13.87 -23.23
N LEU A 16 42.26 12.94 -22.64
CA LEU A 16 40.82 12.88 -22.81
C LEU A 16 40.26 14.13 -22.12
N THR A 17 40.11 15.21 -22.88
CA THR A 17 39.32 16.36 -22.47
C THR A 17 37.87 15.90 -22.44
N ALA A 18 37.42 15.39 -21.29
CA ALA A 18 36.00 15.24 -21.01
C ALA A 18 35.44 16.65 -20.79
N CYS A 19 34.54 17.08 -21.67
CA CYS A 19 33.66 18.21 -21.36
C CYS A 19 32.77 17.79 -20.18
N SER A 20 33.02 18.37 -19.01
CA SER A 20 32.02 18.40 -17.95
C SER A 20 31.04 19.52 -18.29
N ASP A 21 29.87 19.17 -18.81
CA ASP A 21 28.71 20.05 -18.73
C ASP A 21 28.43 20.36 -17.25
N PRO A 22 28.22 21.62 -16.86
CA PRO A 22 27.83 21.93 -15.50
C PRO A 22 26.42 21.38 -15.29
N SER A 23 26.32 20.21 -14.67
CA SER A 23 25.06 19.72 -14.12
C SER A 23 24.62 20.71 -13.03
N THR A 24 23.81 21.68 -13.42
CA THR A 24 23.05 22.52 -12.49
C THR A 24 22.15 21.60 -11.67
N ILE A 25 22.45 21.55 -10.39
CA ILE A 25 21.66 20.91 -9.35
C ILE A 25 20.31 21.63 -9.25
N ILE A 26 19.25 20.86 -9.53
CA ILE A 26 17.93 20.79 -8.87
C ILE A 26 17.35 22.10 -8.29
N HIS A 27 16.21 22.53 -8.82
CA HIS A 27 14.94 22.69 -8.08
C HIS A 27 13.91 23.33 -9.02
N GLU A 28 13.23 22.52 -9.81
CA GLU A 28 11.89 22.88 -10.29
C GLU A 28 10.95 21.82 -9.72
N SER A 29 10.59 22.06 -8.46
CA SER A 29 9.49 21.41 -7.78
C SER A 29 8.24 21.62 -8.62
N SER A 30 7.93 20.62 -9.45
CA SER A 30 6.57 20.35 -9.85
C SER A 30 5.78 20.13 -8.56
N GLU A 31 5.17 21.19 -8.05
CA GLU A 31 4.12 21.14 -7.04
C GLU A 31 2.92 20.39 -7.63
N LYS A 32 3.03 19.06 -7.70
CA LYS A 32 1.92 18.17 -7.96
C LYS A 32 1.50 17.55 -6.64
N SER A 33 0.85 18.38 -5.83
CA SER A 33 -0.10 17.97 -4.80
C SER A 33 0.37 16.87 -3.84
N GLU A 34 1.49 17.08 -3.15
CA GLU A 34 1.83 16.34 -1.91
C GLU A 34 1.26 17.07 -0.68
N SER A 35 -0.05 17.33 -0.69
CA SER A 35 -0.74 17.90 0.48
C SER A 35 -2.14 17.28 0.58
N SER A 36 -2.14 16.00 0.97
CA SER A 36 -3.15 15.34 1.80
C SER A 36 -2.84 13.84 1.74
N GLN A 37 -1.86 13.38 2.52
CA GLN A 37 -1.77 11.97 2.88
C GLN A 37 -2.98 11.66 3.78
N THR A 38 -4.13 11.41 3.18
CA THR A 38 -5.37 11.17 3.92
C THR A 38 -5.34 9.73 4.42
N SER A 39 -4.76 9.53 5.61
CA SER A 39 -4.70 8.24 6.33
C SER A 39 -6.05 7.85 6.97
N LEU A 40 -7.16 8.24 6.36
CA LEU A 40 -8.50 7.95 6.86
C LEU A 40 -9.01 6.66 6.22
N ASN A 41 -9.61 5.82 7.05
CA ASN A 41 -10.26 4.59 6.61
C ASN A 41 -11.72 4.85 6.25
N CYS A 42 -12.24 4.07 5.30
CA CYS A 42 -13.66 4.06 4.97
C CYS A 42 -14.49 3.71 6.21
N VAL A 43 -15.52 4.51 6.51
CA VAL A 43 -16.49 4.27 7.59
C VAL A 43 -17.88 3.98 7.02
N ALA A 44 -18.84 3.62 7.88
CA ALA A 44 -20.20 3.27 7.45
C ALA A 44 -20.88 4.34 6.59
N ALA A 45 -20.57 5.63 6.80
CA ALA A 45 -21.11 6.73 6.00
C ALA A 45 -20.54 6.80 4.58
N SER A 46 -19.34 6.25 4.36
CA SER A 46 -18.62 6.25 3.08
C SER A 46 -17.77 4.97 2.95
N PRO A 47 -18.40 3.81 2.75
CA PRO A 47 -17.70 2.53 2.69
C PRO A 47 -16.80 2.42 1.44
N CYS A 48 -15.74 1.64 1.55
CA CYS A 48 -14.89 1.29 0.40
C CYS A 48 -15.66 0.28 -0.47
N VAL A 49 -15.63 0.43 -1.80
CA VAL A 49 -16.43 -0.38 -2.74
C VAL A 49 -15.54 -1.01 -3.81
N ASP A 50 -15.68 -2.32 -4.02
CA ASP A 50 -15.17 -3.06 -5.19
C ASP A 50 -16.31 -3.91 -5.76
N GLY A 51 -16.91 -3.42 -6.84
CA GLY A 51 -18.11 -4.01 -7.41
C GLY A 51 -19.26 -4.05 -6.41
N GLU A 52 -19.76 -5.25 -6.11
CA GLU A 52 -20.87 -5.48 -5.17
C GLU A 52 -20.40 -5.74 -3.72
N MET A 53 -19.11 -5.56 -3.44
CA MET A 53 -18.51 -5.80 -2.12
C MET A 53 -18.15 -4.47 -1.46
N LEU A 54 -18.51 -4.35 -0.19
CA LEU A 54 -18.23 -3.17 0.62
C LEU A 54 -17.42 -3.53 1.85
N LEU A 55 -16.47 -2.67 2.21
CA LEU A 55 -15.67 -2.77 3.43
C LEU A 55 -15.65 -1.42 4.15
N TRP A 56 -15.82 -1.42 5.46
CA TRP A 56 -15.61 -0.23 6.28
C TRP A 56 -15.16 -0.59 7.69
N SER A 57 -14.50 0.36 8.35
CA SER A 57 -14.14 0.28 9.76
C SER A 57 -15.19 0.99 10.63
N ALA A 58 -15.22 0.64 11.92
CA ALA A 58 -16.05 1.36 12.90
C ALA A 58 -15.61 2.82 13.09
N THR A 59 -14.32 3.12 12.92
CA THR A 59 -13.73 4.45 13.10
C THR A 59 -12.79 4.79 11.95
N GLU A 60 -12.66 6.08 11.62
CA GLU A 60 -11.78 6.53 10.52
C GLU A 60 -10.29 6.34 10.85
N LYS A 61 -9.93 6.58 12.11
CA LYS A 61 -8.56 6.43 12.60
C LYS A 61 -8.41 5.09 13.30
N LEU A 62 -7.48 4.30 12.80
CA LEU A 62 -7.11 3.01 13.36
C LEU A 62 -5.70 3.11 13.93
N ARG A 63 -5.48 2.47 15.08
CA ARG A 63 -4.18 2.45 15.74
C ARG A 63 -3.60 1.04 15.67
N PRO A 64 -2.29 0.91 15.39
CA PRO A 64 -1.63 -0.38 15.54
C PRO A 64 -1.65 -0.80 17.01
N GLU A 65 -1.48 -2.10 17.26
CA GLU A 65 -1.48 -2.70 18.62
C GLU A 65 -2.77 -2.44 19.43
N SER A 66 -3.84 -1.99 18.75
CA SER A 66 -5.15 -1.75 19.33
C SER A 66 -6.20 -2.49 18.51
N PRO A 67 -7.10 -3.26 19.14
CA PRO A 67 -8.19 -3.89 18.43
C PRO A 67 -9.12 -2.87 17.77
N PHE A 68 -9.57 -3.16 16.55
CA PHE A 68 -10.58 -2.40 15.84
C PHE A 68 -11.54 -3.32 15.11
N GLU A 69 -12.75 -2.81 14.85
CA GLU A 69 -13.80 -3.55 14.16
C GLU A 69 -13.84 -3.18 12.68
N LEU A 70 -13.87 -4.21 11.84
CA LEU A 70 -14.16 -4.13 10.42
C LEU A 70 -15.51 -4.74 10.11
N TYR A 71 -16.17 -4.20 9.11
CA TYR A 71 -17.41 -4.71 8.56
C TYR A 71 -17.24 -4.97 7.07
N PHE A 72 -17.77 -6.09 6.63
CA PHE A 72 -17.80 -6.47 5.23
C PHE A 72 -19.25 -6.74 4.84
N ASN A 73 -19.66 -6.29 3.66
CA ASN A 73 -20.98 -6.55 3.12
C ASN A 73 -20.90 -6.98 1.65
N THR A 74 -21.75 -7.92 1.25
CA THR A 74 -21.93 -8.31 -0.15
C THR A 74 -23.36 -8.01 -0.59
N GLN A 75 -23.50 -7.15 -1.58
CA GLN A 75 -24.78 -6.88 -2.23
C GLN A 75 -25.15 -7.97 -3.25
N ALA A 76 -24.16 -8.78 -3.65
CA ALA A 76 -24.34 -9.88 -4.58
C ALA A 76 -25.00 -11.10 -3.89
N PRO A 77 -26.17 -11.59 -4.37
CA PRO A 77 -26.79 -12.79 -3.83
C PRO A 77 -25.94 -14.04 -4.10
N GLY A 78 -25.87 -14.94 -3.11
CA GLY A 78 -25.16 -16.23 -3.23
C GLY A 78 -23.65 -16.16 -3.05
N VAL A 79 -23.07 -14.96 -2.93
CA VAL A 79 -21.67 -14.77 -2.56
C VAL A 79 -21.50 -15.00 -1.06
N LYS A 80 -20.50 -15.80 -0.69
CA LYS A 80 -20.10 -16.05 0.70
C LYS A 80 -18.64 -15.69 0.90
N LEU A 81 -18.29 -15.24 2.10
CA LEU A 81 -16.91 -15.09 2.51
C LEU A 81 -16.28 -16.46 2.77
N LYS A 82 -15.10 -16.71 2.20
CA LYS A 82 -14.35 -17.96 2.35
C LYS A 82 -13.12 -17.79 3.24
N ALA A 83 -12.36 -16.72 3.03
CA ALA A 83 -11.21 -16.36 3.85
C ALA A 83 -10.94 -14.85 3.74
N ALA A 84 -10.23 -14.29 4.71
CA ALA A 84 -9.71 -12.94 4.60
C ALA A 84 -8.37 -12.82 5.33
N TRP A 85 -7.51 -11.90 4.87
CA TRP A 85 -6.22 -11.64 5.49
C TRP A 85 -5.71 -10.24 5.18
N LEU A 86 -4.82 -9.75 6.04
CA LEU A 86 -4.08 -8.51 5.89
C LEU A 86 -2.62 -8.76 5.59
N GLU A 87 -2.04 -7.90 4.75
CA GLU A 87 -0.62 -7.85 4.44
C GLU A 87 -0.16 -6.40 4.52
N GLY A 88 0.96 -6.13 5.17
CA GLY A 88 1.60 -4.80 5.11
C GLY A 88 2.10 -4.54 3.68
N VAL A 89 1.81 -3.36 3.13
CA VAL A 89 2.17 -3.01 1.74
C VAL A 89 3.67 -2.71 1.62
N THR A 90 4.19 -1.83 2.47
CA THR A 90 5.63 -1.50 2.53
C THR A 90 6.40 -2.41 3.48
N MET A 91 5.69 -3.19 4.31
CA MET A 91 6.26 -3.98 5.40
C MET A 91 5.63 -5.36 5.48
N TYR A 92 5.99 -6.19 4.51
CA TYR A 92 5.46 -7.54 4.42
C TYR A 92 6.07 -8.44 5.50
N MET A 93 5.29 -8.73 6.55
CA MET A 93 5.65 -9.65 7.64
C MET A 93 4.85 -10.96 7.57
N GLY A 94 4.29 -11.28 6.40
CA GLY A 94 3.37 -12.40 6.20
C GLY A 94 1.90 -11.98 6.21
N LYS A 95 1.01 -12.98 6.25
CA LYS A 95 -0.45 -12.81 6.22
C LYS A 95 -1.02 -12.87 7.63
N ILE A 96 -1.72 -11.83 8.05
CA ILE A 96 -2.51 -11.83 9.29
C ILE A 96 -3.91 -12.30 8.92
N PRO A 97 -4.36 -13.50 9.35
CA PRO A 97 -5.70 -13.98 9.05
C PRO A 97 -6.75 -13.10 9.75
N VAL A 98 -7.82 -12.76 9.03
CA VAL A 98 -8.96 -12.01 9.56
C VAL A 98 -10.18 -12.92 9.57
N PHE A 99 -10.72 -13.14 10.77
CA PHE A 99 -11.84 -14.04 10.98
C PHE A 99 -13.15 -13.26 11.05
N PHE A 100 -13.89 -13.24 9.95
CA PHE A 100 -15.22 -12.63 9.90
C PHE A 100 -16.29 -13.53 10.48
N GLU A 101 -17.08 -12.98 11.37
CA GLU A 101 -18.32 -13.56 11.87
C GLU A 101 -19.51 -13.00 11.09
N GLN A 102 -20.38 -13.89 10.64
CA GLN A 102 -21.62 -13.48 9.99
C GLN A 102 -22.58 -12.88 11.03
N LYS A 103 -23.00 -11.63 10.79
CA LYS A 103 -23.97 -10.92 11.64
C LYS A 103 -25.38 -11.00 11.05
N ASP A 104 -25.48 -10.89 9.73
CA ASP A 104 -26.74 -11.06 8.96
C ASP A 104 -26.48 -11.79 7.63
N SER A 105 -27.53 -11.95 6.82
CA SER A 105 -27.44 -12.65 5.52
C SER A 105 -26.33 -12.13 4.58
N SER A 106 -26.07 -10.82 4.60
CA SER A 106 -25.07 -10.14 3.76
C SER A 106 -24.07 -9.29 4.56
N LEU A 107 -24.09 -9.34 5.89
CA LEU A 107 -23.22 -8.53 6.75
C LEU A 107 -22.34 -9.41 7.61
N TRP A 108 -21.06 -9.10 7.62
CA TRP A 108 -20.04 -9.72 8.47
C TRP A 108 -19.28 -8.66 9.25
N SER A 109 -18.77 -9.04 10.43
CA SER A 109 -17.82 -8.20 11.16
C SER A 109 -16.63 -9.03 11.67
N ALA A 110 -15.51 -8.36 11.89
CA ALA A 110 -14.30 -8.97 12.44
C ALA A 110 -13.61 -7.98 13.38
N GLN A 111 -13.14 -8.49 14.51
CA GLN A 111 -12.19 -7.77 15.36
C GLN A 111 -10.78 -8.07 14.88
N VAL A 112 -10.01 -7.02 14.61
CA VAL A 112 -8.67 -7.11 14.03
C VAL A 112 -7.69 -6.29 14.85
N MET A 113 -6.44 -6.75 14.92
CA MET A 113 -5.32 -5.99 15.45
C MET A 113 -4.10 -6.25 14.57
N VAL A 114 -3.35 -5.20 14.26
CA VAL A 114 -2.14 -5.27 13.43
C VAL A 114 -0.96 -4.68 14.18
N GLY A 115 0.24 -5.16 13.86
CA GLY A 115 1.46 -4.73 14.51
C GLY A 115 1.88 -3.32 14.12
N ALA A 116 2.60 -2.62 15.00
CA ALA A 116 3.25 -1.35 14.68
C ALA A 116 4.59 -1.55 13.97
N CYS A 117 5.07 -0.48 13.33
CA CYS A 117 6.36 -0.43 12.66
C CYS A 117 7.03 0.95 12.82
N SER A 118 8.05 1.26 12.02
CA SER A 118 8.75 2.55 12.03
C SER A 118 8.01 3.71 11.34
N GLU A 119 6.98 3.42 10.54
CA GLU A 119 6.31 4.37 9.67
C GLU A 119 5.16 5.08 10.40
N PRO A 120 5.00 6.41 10.22
CA PRO A 120 3.94 7.16 10.88
C PRO A 120 2.54 6.74 10.39
N VAL A 121 2.43 6.38 9.11
CA VAL A 121 1.23 5.84 8.47
C VAL A 121 1.61 4.50 7.85
N MET A 122 0.89 3.44 8.21
CA MET A 122 1.10 2.10 7.70
C MET A 122 -0.05 1.74 6.78
N GLU A 123 0.28 1.26 5.59
CA GLU A 123 -0.70 0.80 4.62
C GLU A 123 -0.82 -0.72 4.68
N TRP A 124 -2.06 -1.19 4.79
CA TRP A 124 -2.41 -2.60 4.86
C TRP A 124 -3.33 -2.96 3.70
N ARG A 125 -2.97 -4.02 2.97
CA ARG A 125 -3.82 -4.62 1.94
C ARG A 125 -4.70 -5.69 2.58
N MET A 126 -5.99 -5.40 2.68
CA MET A 126 -7.01 -6.35 3.09
C MET A 126 -7.47 -7.15 1.89
N THR A 127 -7.25 -8.45 1.88
CA THR A 127 -7.79 -9.34 0.84
C THR A 127 -8.94 -10.14 1.41
N VAL A 128 -10.08 -10.12 0.73
CA VAL A 128 -11.24 -10.95 1.02
C VAL A 128 -11.43 -11.95 -0.13
N GLU A 129 -11.26 -13.22 0.18
CA GLU A 129 -11.60 -14.32 -0.73
C GLU A 129 -13.09 -14.64 -0.56
N THR A 130 -13.82 -14.51 -1.66
CA THR A 130 -15.25 -14.80 -1.73
C THR A 130 -15.50 -15.98 -2.65
N VAL A 131 -16.62 -16.65 -2.41
CA VAL A 131 -17.05 -17.80 -3.19
C VAL A 131 -18.51 -17.64 -3.59
N ASN A 132 -18.81 -17.83 -4.88
CA ASN A 132 -20.16 -17.91 -5.39
C ASN A 132 -20.41 -19.30 -5.97
N ARG A 133 -21.53 -19.93 -5.63
CA ARG A 133 -21.93 -21.23 -6.16
C ARG A 133 -23.09 -21.07 -7.13
N ILE A 134 -22.81 -21.28 -8.42
CA ILE A 134 -23.80 -21.16 -9.50
C ILE A 134 -23.86 -22.50 -10.22
N ASN A 135 -25.04 -23.13 -10.26
CA ASN A 135 -25.27 -24.42 -10.95
C ASN A 135 -24.30 -25.53 -10.52
N GLY A 136 -23.91 -25.56 -9.24
CA GLY A 136 -22.96 -26.54 -8.70
C GLY A 136 -21.48 -26.22 -8.94
N ASN A 137 -21.16 -25.19 -9.72
CA ASN A 137 -19.79 -24.72 -9.91
C ASN A 137 -19.41 -23.67 -8.87
N GLU A 138 -18.19 -23.77 -8.35
CA GLU A 138 -17.63 -22.84 -7.37
C GLU A 138 -16.74 -21.80 -8.07
N TYR A 139 -17.10 -20.53 -7.95
CA TYR A 139 -16.34 -19.40 -8.47
C TYR A 139 -15.70 -18.66 -7.31
N VAL A 140 -14.37 -18.65 -7.26
CA VAL A 140 -13.60 -17.95 -6.23
C VAL A 140 -13.13 -16.61 -6.79
N LYS A 141 -13.42 -15.52 -6.06
CA LYS A 141 -12.96 -14.17 -6.40
C LYS A 141 -12.25 -13.55 -5.19
N ASN A 142 -11.07 -13.00 -5.41
CA ASN A 142 -10.38 -12.17 -4.44
C ASN A 142 -10.69 -10.70 -4.71
N VAL A 143 -11.00 -9.98 -3.65
CA VAL A 143 -11.20 -8.53 -3.67
C VAL A 143 -10.27 -7.90 -2.64
N THR A 144 -9.70 -6.75 -2.97
CA THR A 144 -8.69 -6.09 -2.15
C THR A 144 -9.12 -4.68 -1.76
N PHE A 145 -8.93 -4.33 -0.49
CA PHE A 145 -9.16 -3.00 0.04
C PHE A 145 -7.88 -2.50 0.72
N THR A 146 -7.72 -1.18 0.78
CA THR A 146 -6.61 -0.55 1.51
C THR A 146 -7.11 -0.03 2.85
N LEU A 147 -6.37 -0.33 3.91
CA LEU A 147 -6.57 0.20 5.25
C LEU A 147 -5.30 0.93 5.71
N TYR A 148 -5.47 1.91 6.58
CA TYR A 148 -4.39 2.68 7.16
C TYR A 148 -4.41 2.62 8.68
N THR A 149 -3.24 2.42 9.30
CA THR A 149 -3.07 2.63 10.74
C THR A 149 -2.06 3.73 10.99
N THR A 150 -2.27 4.52 12.03
CA THR A 150 -1.38 5.64 12.38
C THR A 150 -0.87 5.52 13.81
N GLN A 151 0.43 5.78 13.99
CA GLN A 151 1.03 5.93 15.31
C GLN A 151 0.73 7.35 15.80
N GLU A 152 -0.36 7.52 16.56
CA GLU A 152 -0.64 8.78 17.29
C GLU A 152 0.02 8.77 18.67
#